data_AF-O62053-F1
#
_entry.id   AF-O62053-F1
#
_cell.length_a   1.000
_cell.length_b   1.000
_cell.length_c   1.000
_cell.angle_alpha   90.00
_cell.angle_beta   90.00
_cell.angle_gamma   90.00
#
_symmetry.space_group_name_H-M   'P 1'
#
loop_
_entity.id
_entity.type
_entity.pdbx_description
1 polymer ?
#
loop_
_entity_poly.entity_id
_entity_poly.type
_entity_poly.pdbx_seq_one_letter_code
_entity_poly.pdbx_strand_id
1 'polypeptide(L)'
;MNSRLVLLLAVSVALVSAIAVGNRSSHLKKSKECSSDGHTERCEYTGDLTVKTDSTCNHSTYIMTKVTPPNESPSNGVAHCRTAPCNSEDYADVDCLVAFGADNIAAIEKQ
;
A
#
# COMPACT_ATOMS: atom_id res chain seq x y z
N MET A 1 -41.02 -13.23 -55.76
CA MET A 1 -39.95 -13.85 -54.93
C MET A 1 -38.61 -13.35 -55.44
N ASN A 2 -37.82 -12.71 -54.60
CA ASN A 2 -36.37 -12.89 -54.48
C ASN A 2 -35.84 -11.94 -53.41
N SER A 3 -35.86 -12.49 -52.19
CA SER A 3 -35.07 -12.09 -51.04
C SER A 3 -33.59 -12.26 -51.35
N ARG A 4 -32.79 -11.21 -51.16
CA ARG A 4 -31.36 -11.32 -50.86
C ARG A 4 -30.98 -10.27 -49.83
N LEU A 5 -31.27 -10.60 -48.57
CA LEU A 5 -30.40 -10.26 -47.44
C LEU A 5 -28.99 -10.74 -47.78
N VAL A 6 -28.01 -9.84 -47.86
CA VAL A 6 -26.59 -10.23 -47.75
C VAL A 6 -25.82 -9.15 -46.99
N LEU A 7 -25.54 -9.49 -45.73
CA LEU A 7 -24.38 -9.13 -44.92
C LEU A 7 -24.00 -7.64 -44.82
N LEU A 8 -24.52 -6.99 -43.77
CA LEU A 8 -23.78 -5.95 -43.07
C LEU A 8 -22.54 -6.58 -42.43
N LEU A 9 -21.37 -6.26 -42.97
CA LEU A 9 -20.08 -6.50 -42.33
C LEU A 9 -20.00 -5.67 -41.04
N ALA A 10 -20.32 -6.28 -39.91
CA ALA A 10 -19.93 -5.77 -38.60
C ALA A 10 -18.42 -5.99 -38.44
N VAL A 11 -17.62 -5.03 -38.91
CA VAL A 11 -16.19 -4.97 -38.60
C VAL A 11 -16.08 -4.52 -37.15
N SER A 12 -16.13 -5.47 -36.22
CA SER A 12 -15.72 -5.25 -34.83
C SER A 12 -14.20 -5.14 -34.81
N VAL A 13 -13.67 -3.93 -35.03
CA VAL A 13 -12.30 -3.61 -34.64
C VAL A 13 -12.28 -3.61 -33.12
N ALA A 14 -12.02 -4.77 -32.54
CA ALA A 14 -11.57 -4.88 -31.15
C ALA A 14 -10.18 -4.25 -31.10
N LEU A 15 -10.15 -2.91 -30.98
CA LEU A 15 -8.95 -2.19 -30.64
C LEU A 15 -8.63 -2.58 -29.19
N VAL A 16 -7.89 -3.67 -29.04
CA VAL A 16 -7.20 -3.97 -27.79
C VAL A 16 -6.14 -2.89 -27.67
N SER A 17 -6.53 -1.74 -27.12
CA SER A 17 -5.58 -0.82 -26.55
C SER A 17 -4.89 -1.60 -25.44
N ALA A 18 -3.73 -2.16 -25.78
CA ALA A 18 -2.69 -2.46 -24.82
C ALA A 18 -2.40 -1.12 -24.13
N ILE A 19 -3.15 -0.84 -23.06
CA ILE A 19 -2.88 0.25 -22.15
C ILE A 19 -1.42 0.00 -21.78
N ALA A 20 -0.53 0.89 -22.19
CA ALA A 20 0.85 0.83 -21.79
C ALA A 20 0.84 0.81 -20.27
N VAL A 21 0.97 -0.39 -19.70
CA VAL A 21 1.09 -0.58 -18.28
C VAL A 21 2.45 0.00 -17.98
N GLY A 22 2.47 1.29 -17.65
CA GLY A 22 3.69 1.94 -17.21
C GLY A 22 4.33 1.09 -16.12
N ASN A 23 5.65 1.06 -16.06
CA ASN A 23 6.35 0.17 -15.16
C ASN A 23 6.04 0.58 -13.72
N ARG A 24 5.10 -0.11 -13.08
CA ARG A 24 4.84 0.05 -11.65
C ARG A 24 5.60 -1.03 -10.90
N SER A 25 6.45 -0.61 -9.99
CA SER A 25 7.06 -1.50 -9.00
C SER A 25 6.71 -1.03 -7.60
N SER A 26 6.61 -1.98 -6.68
CA SER A 26 6.40 -1.72 -5.26
C SER A 26 7.31 -2.64 -4.46
N HIS A 27 7.97 -2.08 -3.46
CA HIS A 27 8.82 -2.82 -2.54
C HIS A 27 8.41 -2.51 -1.11
N LEU A 28 7.92 -3.51 -0.39
CA LEU A 28 7.57 -3.43 1.02
C LEU A 28 8.68 -4.08 1.85
N LYS A 29 9.30 -3.30 2.74
CA LYS A 29 10.10 -3.81 3.85
C LYS A 29 9.24 -3.75 5.11
N LYS A 30 9.37 -4.74 5.99
CA LYS A 30 8.64 -4.79 7.26
C LYS A 30 9.54 -5.31 8.36
N SER A 31 9.34 -4.83 9.59
CA SER A 31 9.98 -5.38 10.77
C SER A 31 9.03 -5.39 11.96
N LYS A 32 9.38 -6.17 12.98
CA LYS A 32 8.73 -6.23 14.27
C LYS A 32 9.80 -6.30 15.34
N GLU A 33 9.75 -5.39 16.30
CA GLU A 33 10.70 -5.34 17.42
C GLU A 33 9.91 -5.29 18.72
N CYS A 34 10.16 -6.23 19.63
CA CYS A 34 9.50 -6.27 20.92
C CYS A 34 10.52 -6.05 22.05
N SER A 35 10.12 -5.28 23.05
CA SER A 35 10.86 -5.03 24.28
C SER A 35 9.94 -5.27 25.48
N SER A 36 10.51 -5.69 26.61
CA SER A 36 9.76 -5.83 27.86
C SER A 36 10.59 -5.33 29.04
N ASP A 37 9.92 -4.69 30.00
CA ASP A 37 10.50 -4.23 31.27
C ASP A 37 10.16 -5.15 32.46
N GLY A 38 9.55 -6.32 32.20
CA GLY A 38 9.08 -7.26 33.22
C GLY A 38 7.64 -7.03 33.69
N HIS A 39 7.04 -5.88 33.37
CA HIS A 39 5.64 -5.57 33.66
C HIS A 39 4.82 -5.32 32.38
N THR A 40 5.48 -4.71 31.39
CA THR A 40 4.92 -4.30 30.13
C THR A 40 5.72 -4.93 28.99
N GLU A 41 5.02 -5.39 27.96
CA GLU A 41 5.62 -5.73 26.67
C GLU A 41 5.20 -4.68 25.64
N ARG A 42 6.15 -4.19 24.85
CA ARG A 42 5.95 -3.25 23.77
C ARG A 42 6.49 -3.84 22.48
N CYS A 43 5.62 -4.08 21.51
CA CYS A 43 5.98 -4.48 20.16
C CYS A 43 5.73 -3.34 19.17
N GLU A 44 6.77 -2.89 18.48
CA GLU A 44 6.67 -1.97 17.37
C GLU A 44 6.64 -2.74 16.05
N TYR A 45 5.64 -2.47 15.23
CA TYR A 45 5.45 -3.01 13.90
C TYR A 45 5.73 -1.89 12.92
N THR A 46 6.73 -2.07 12.06
CA THR A 46 7.10 -1.06 11.06
C THR A 46 6.94 -1.61 9.65
N GLY A 47 6.66 -0.71 8.72
CA GLY A 47 6.66 -0.99 7.30
C GLY A 47 7.16 0.19 6.49
N ASP A 48 8.05 -0.05 5.55
CA ASP A 48 8.52 0.91 4.56
C ASP A 48 8.07 0.45 3.18
N LEU A 49 7.20 1.22 2.53
CA LEU A 49 6.71 0.93 1.19
C LEU A 49 7.25 1.96 0.20
N THR A 50 8.04 1.50 -0.76
CA THR A 50 8.42 2.31 -1.92
C THR A 50 7.54 1.94 -3.10
N VAL A 51 6.86 2.91 -3.71
CA VAL A 51 6.11 2.74 -4.96
C VAL A 51 6.76 3.60 -6.04
N LYS A 52 7.19 2.96 -7.12
CA LYS A 52 7.76 3.61 -8.31
C LYS A 52 6.85 3.39 -9.50
N THR A 53 6.59 4.46 -10.22
CA THR A 53 5.99 4.46 -11.56
C THR A 53 6.96 5.16 -12.51
N ASP A 54 6.64 5.24 -13.80
CA ASP A 54 7.49 5.91 -14.80
C ASP A 54 7.75 7.40 -14.48
N SER A 55 6.86 8.06 -13.74
CA SER A 55 6.94 9.50 -13.47
C SER A 55 7.09 9.88 -11.99
N THR A 56 6.82 8.96 -11.07
CA THR A 56 6.80 9.26 -9.64
C THR A 56 7.42 8.14 -8.80
N CYS A 57 8.05 8.53 -7.70
CA CYS A 57 8.56 7.63 -6.69
C CYS A 57 8.13 8.16 -5.33
N ASN A 58 7.32 7.39 -4.60
CA ASN A 58 6.91 7.72 -3.25
C ASN A 58 7.44 6.67 -2.27
N HIS A 59 7.88 7.13 -1.11
CA HIS A 59 8.28 6.34 0.04
C HIS A 59 7.31 6.62 1.18
N SER A 60 6.66 5.57 1.68
CA SER A 60 5.74 5.64 2.80
C SER A 60 6.27 4.84 3.96
N THR A 61 6.12 5.36 5.18
CA THR A 61 6.47 4.64 6.42
C THR A 61 5.22 4.43 7.26
N TYR A 62 5.07 3.23 7.81
CA TYR A 62 4.02 2.81 8.74
C TYR A 62 4.69 2.45 10.07
N ILE A 63 4.16 2.96 11.18
CA ILE A 63 4.58 2.57 12.53
C ILE A 63 3.34 2.35 13.38
N MET A 64 3.23 1.17 14.01
CA MET A 64 2.23 0.88 15.02
C MET A 64 2.90 0.25 16.23
N THR A 65 2.60 0.77 17.42
CA THR A 65 3.04 0.16 18.68
C THR A 65 1.87 -0.61 19.31
N LYS A 66 2.10 -1.87 19.69
CA LYS A 66 1.23 -2.62 20.59
C LYS A 66 1.87 -2.78 21.97
N VAL A 67 1.11 -2.49 23.02
CA VAL A 67 1.51 -2.57 24.42
C VAL A 67 0.63 -3.57 25.15
N THR A 68 1.25 -4.41 25.98
CA THR A 68 0.58 -5.35 26.88
C THR A 68 1.03 -5.09 28.32
N PRO A 69 0.12 -4.83 29.28
CA PRO A 69 -1.33 -4.78 29.10
C PRO A 69 -1.77 -3.50 28.35
N PRO A 70 -2.90 -3.54 27.62
CA PRO A 70 -3.27 -2.50 26.65
C PRO A 70 -3.61 -1.14 27.27
N ASN A 71 -3.92 -1.10 28.56
CA ASN A 71 -4.25 0.10 29.31
C ASN A 71 -3.03 0.99 29.63
N GLU A 72 -1.81 0.51 29.40
CA GLU A 72 -0.57 1.27 29.66
C GLU A 72 -0.27 2.34 28.60
N SER A 73 -0.97 2.32 27.45
CA SER A 73 -0.75 3.31 26.39
C SER A 73 -2.05 3.72 25.69
N PRO A 74 -2.41 5.02 25.68
CA PRO A 74 -3.60 5.50 24.98
C PRO A 74 -3.50 5.38 23.46
N SER A 75 -2.27 5.26 22.92
CA SER A 75 -2.00 5.06 21.49
C SER A 75 -1.78 3.58 21.14
N ASN A 76 -2.11 2.66 22.05
CA ASN A 76 -1.94 1.24 21.82
C ASN A 76 -2.73 0.77 20.58
N GLY A 77 -2.03 0.20 19.60
CA GLY A 77 -2.62 -0.26 18.35
C GLY A 77 -2.99 0.85 17.37
N VAL A 78 -2.64 2.11 17.64
CA VAL A 78 -2.81 3.21 16.68
C VAL A 78 -1.62 3.24 15.74
N ALA A 79 -1.89 3.17 14.44
CA ALA A 79 -0.88 3.28 13.40
C ALA A 79 -0.68 4.74 12.97
N HIS A 80 0.57 5.12 12.71
CA HIS A 80 0.97 6.39 12.14
C HIS A 80 1.61 6.16 10.78
N CYS A 81 1.13 6.87 9.76
CA CYS A 81 1.66 6.78 8.42
C CYS A 81 2.05 8.15 7.88
N ARG A 82 3.18 8.17 7.19
CA ARG A 82 3.69 9.37 6.51
C ARG A 82 4.25 8.99 5.15
N THR A 83 4.22 9.91 4.20
CA THR A 83 4.72 9.69 2.83
C THR A 83 5.53 10.88 2.34
N ALA A 84 6.53 10.61 1.52
CA ALA A 84 7.36 11.60 0.85
C ALA A 84 7.77 11.10 -0.54
N PRO A 85 8.10 11.99 -1.49
CA PRO A 85 8.87 11.59 -2.66
C PRO A 85 10.19 10.90 -2.25
N CYS A 86 10.65 9.89 -2.98
CA CYS A 86 11.82 9.06 -2.58
C CYS A 86 13.14 9.82 -2.35
N ASN A 87 13.25 11.05 -2.86
CA ASN A 87 14.43 11.91 -2.71
C ASN A 87 14.16 13.11 -1.79
N SER A 88 13.08 13.05 -1.00
CA SER A 88 12.67 14.10 -0.07
C SER A 88 12.68 13.57 1.36
N GLU A 89 13.08 14.44 2.28
CA GLU A 89 12.92 14.23 3.72
C GLU A 89 11.65 14.90 4.26
N ASP A 90 10.90 15.61 3.41
CA ASP A 90 9.65 16.29 3.75
C ASP A 90 8.49 15.30 3.74
N TYR A 91 8.38 14.53 4.83
CA TYR A 91 7.26 13.61 5.03
C TYR A 91 6.01 14.35 5.49
N ALA A 92 4.88 14.04 4.85
CA ALA A 92 3.56 14.47 5.28
C ALA A 92 2.81 13.29 5.91
N ASP A 93 2.10 13.56 7.01
CA ASP A 93 1.16 12.60 7.59
C ASP A 93 0.05 12.27 6.59
N VAL A 94 -0.28 10.99 6.49
CA VAL A 94 -1.28 10.47 5.56
C VAL A 94 -2.06 9.33 6.19
N ASP A 95 -3.27 9.11 5.67
CA ASP A 95 -4.04 7.93 6.01
C ASP A 95 -3.28 6.65 5.60
N CYS A 96 -3.14 5.70 6.53
CA CYS A 96 -2.41 4.47 6.31
C CYS A 96 -3.01 3.62 5.18
N LEU A 97 -4.33 3.55 5.08
CA LEU A 97 -5.01 2.79 4.04
C LEU A 97 -4.75 3.40 2.66
N VAL A 98 -4.65 4.72 2.57
CA VAL A 98 -4.26 5.42 1.34
C VAL A 98 -2.80 5.13 0.97
N ALA A 99 -1.89 5.18 1.94
CA ALA A 99 -0.45 5.03 1.69
C ALA A 99 -0.02 3.58 1.39
N PHE A 100 -0.63 2.59 2.06
CA PHE A 100 -0.23 1.19 1.99
C PHE A 100 -1.27 0.28 1.36
N GLY A 101 -2.56 0.60 1.47
CA GLY A 101 -3.64 -0.35 1.17
C GLY A 101 -3.75 -1.47 2.22
N ALA A 102 -4.92 -2.10 2.27
CA ALA A 102 -5.25 -3.08 3.32
C ALA A 102 -4.31 -4.29 3.33
N ASP A 103 -3.89 -4.77 2.16
CA ASP A 103 -3.04 -5.97 2.05
C ASP A 103 -1.65 -5.75 2.63
N ASN A 104 -1.03 -4.59 2.36
CA ASN A 104 0.30 -4.28 2.90
C ASN A 104 0.22 -4.01 4.40
N ILE A 105 -0.84 -3.34 4.89
CA ILE A 105 -1.08 -3.17 6.33
C ILE A 105 -1.18 -4.53 7.00
N ALA A 106 -2.03 -5.43 6.49
CA ALA A 106 -2.17 -6.77 7.02
C ALA A 106 -0.84 -7.56 6.98
N ALA A 107 -0.02 -7.35 5.96
CA ALA A 107 1.29 -7.99 5.85
C ALA A 107 2.31 -7.49 6.89
N ILE A 108 2.23 -6.22 7.29
CA ILE A 108 3.05 -5.61 8.36
C ILE A 108 2.58 -6.12 9.73
N GLU A 109 1.27 -6.13 9.99
CA GLU A 109 0.73 -6.43 11.31
C GLU A 109 0.71 -7.91 11.68
N LYS A 110 0.82 -8.82 10.70
CA LYS A 110 0.84 -10.28 10.89
C LYS A 110 2.21 -10.87 11.30
N GLN A 111 3.21 -10.04 11.55
CA GLN A 111 4.57 -10.47 11.94
C GLN A 111 4.63 -11.07 13.36
#